data_AF-A0A2V7X3P3-F1
#
_entry.id   AF-A0A2V7X3P3-F1
#
_cell.length_a   1.000
_cell.length_b   1.000
_cell.length_c   1.000
_cell.angle_alpha   90.00
_cell.angle_beta   90.00
_cell.angle_gamma   90.00
#
_symmetry.space_group_name_H-M   'P 1'
#
loop_
_entity.id
_entity.type
_entity.pdbx_description
1 polymer ?
#
loop_
_entity_poly.entity_id
_entity_poly.type
_entity_poly.pdbx_seq_one_letter_code
_entity_poly.pdbx_strand_id
1 'polypeptide(L)'
;MKTEMPDAQAATPTYGELYGTTIPSLRARRSGLVPGASGVAPGSMPIGPLDAIVFGRLVALESGAPGFLAELLAEFESGVDQRLTALRDALRASNLEALAFAAHSLRGSCGTVGALRMAALANSLEYGKPTRTQRRALVGQLETEWAAVRSALDEVRSRD
;
A
#
# COMPACT_ATOMS: atom_id res chain seq x y z
N MET A 1 15.03 -26.87 36.65
CA MET A 1 13.57 -26.90 36.42
C MET A 1 13.27 -25.82 35.39
N LYS A 2 12.92 -26.23 34.16
CA LYS A 2 12.57 -25.34 33.05
C LYS A 2 11.16 -24.79 33.33
N THR A 3 10.96 -23.49 33.19
CA THR A 3 9.63 -22.92 33.00
C THR A 3 9.70 -21.97 31.82
N GLU A 4 8.95 -22.35 30.80
CA GLU A 4 8.90 -21.76 29.46
C GLU A 4 8.15 -20.43 29.47
N MET A 5 8.64 -19.48 28.67
CA MET A 5 7.93 -18.26 28.31
C MET A 5 6.88 -18.61 27.25
N PRO A 6 5.62 -18.15 27.35
CA PRO A 6 4.69 -18.27 26.24
C PRO A 6 5.06 -17.29 25.11
N ASP A 7 5.14 -17.87 23.92
CA ASP A 7 5.37 -17.22 22.64
C ASP A 7 4.21 -16.25 22.32
N ALA A 8 4.51 -14.95 22.31
CA ALA A 8 3.55 -13.92 21.93
C ALA A 8 3.50 -13.84 20.41
N GLN A 9 2.63 -14.64 19.81
CA GLN A 9 2.27 -14.55 18.41
C GLN A 9 1.72 -13.13 18.12
N ALA A 10 2.55 -12.26 17.56
CA ALA A 10 2.14 -10.95 17.08
C ALA A 10 1.17 -11.14 15.92
N ALA A 11 -0.13 -10.97 16.21
CA ALA A 11 -1.16 -10.88 15.18
C ALA A 11 -0.83 -9.71 14.27
N THR A 12 -0.60 -9.99 12.99
CA THR A 12 -0.47 -8.97 11.96
C THR A 12 -1.87 -8.39 11.75
N PRO A 13 -2.11 -7.08 11.95
CA PRO A 13 -3.42 -6.50 11.72
C PRO A 13 -3.78 -6.67 10.25
N THR A 14 -5.02 -7.08 9.99
CA THR A 14 -5.49 -7.22 8.62
C THR A 14 -5.81 -5.84 8.05
N TYR A 15 -5.57 -5.66 6.75
CA TYR A 15 -5.65 -4.37 6.07
C TYR A 15 -7.01 -3.63 6.25
N GLY A 16 -8.08 -4.36 6.56
CA GLY A 16 -9.42 -3.80 6.83
C GLY A 16 -9.59 -3.10 8.19
N GLU A 17 -8.69 -3.30 9.15
CA GLU A 17 -8.85 -2.78 10.52
C GLU A 17 -8.28 -1.36 10.70
N LEU A 18 -7.38 -0.91 9.82
CA LEU A 18 -6.67 0.38 9.93
C LEU A 18 -7.35 1.54 9.21
N TYR A 19 -8.32 1.27 8.32
CA TYR A 19 -9.04 2.30 7.56
C TYR A 19 -10.54 2.12 7.72
N GLY A 20 -11.04 2.54 8.89
CA GLY A 20 -12.45 2.49 9.27
C GLY A 20 -13.35 3.21 8.27
N THR A 21 -13.97 2.44 7.37
CA THR A 21 -15.27 2.77 6.80
C THR A 21 -16.31 2.01 7.60
N THR A 22 -17.05 2.73 8.45
CA THR A 22 -18.16 2.18 9.23
C THR A 22 -19.25 1.68 8.28
N ILE A 23 -19.35 0.37 8.07
CA ILE A 23 -20.57 -0.22 7.50
C ILE A 23 -21.54 -0.49 8.66
N PRO A 24 -22.76 0.08 8.65
CA PRO A 24 -23.75 -0.19 9.68
C PRO A 24 -24.10 -1.69 9.68
N SER A 25 -23.89 -2.33 10.82
CA SER A 25 -24.21 -3.75 11.04
C SER A 25 -25.71 -4.01 10.84
N LEU A 26 -26.06 -4.70 9.76
CA LEU A 26 -27.40 -5.24 9.56
C LEU A 26 -27.65 -6.39 10.52
N ARG A 27 -28.74 -6.23 11.27
CA ARG A 27 -29.23 -7.09 12.33
C ARG A 27 -29.55 -8.49 11.80
N ALA A 28 -28.86 -9.49 12.35
CA ALA A 28 -29.08 -10.90 12.06
C ALA A 28 -30.55 -11.33 12.31
N ARG A 29 -31.13 -12.04 11.34
CA ARG A 29 -32.16 -13.05 11.60
C ARG A 29 -31.70 -14.39 11.03
N ARG A 30 -31.89 -15.41 11.87
CA ARG A 30 -31.38 -16.77 11.76
C ARG A 30 -32.05 -17.59 10.64
N SER A 31 -31.32 -18.63 10.27
CA SER A 31 -31.77 -19.97 9.84
C SER A 31 -31.76 -20.25 8.34
N GLY A 32 -30.87 -21.18 7.96
CA GLY A 32 -30.83 -21.80 6.64
C GLY A 32 -29.48 -22.47 6.41
N LEU A 33 -29.40 -23.76 6.68
CA LEU A 33 -28.27 -24.63 6.36
C LEU A 33 -28.11 -24.70 4.83
N VAL A 34 -26.93 -24.41 4.29
CA VAL A 34 -26.57 -24.71 2.89
C VAL A 34 -25.28 -25.53 2.91
N PRO A 35 -25.26 -26.76 2.34
CA PRO A 35 -24.05 -27.56 2.27
C PRO A 35 -23.26 -27.23 1.00
N GLY A 36 -21.94 -27.14 1.14
CA GLY A 36 -21.00 -27.27 0.01
C GLY A 36 -20.85 -26.05 -0.88
N ALA A 37 -20.10 -25.05 -0.41
CA ALA A 37 -19.32 -24.20 -1.30
C ALA A 37 -17.92 -24.11 -0.69
N SER A 38 -16.92 -24.56 -1.46
CA SER A 38 -15.49 -24.49 -1.14
C SER A 38 -15.16 -23.14 -0.52
N GLY A 39 -14.70 -23.17 0.72
CA GLY A 39 -14.16 -22.01 1.41
C GLY A 39 -12.88 -21.55 0.72
N VAL A 40 -13.01 -20.60 -0.21
CA VAL A 40 -11.96 -19.64 -0.45
C VAL A 40 -12.30 -18.45 0.45
N ALA A 41 -11.54 -18.29 1.52
CA ALA A 41 -11.63 -17.09 2.33
C ALA A 41 -11.41 -15.85 1.44
N PRO A 42 -12.27 -14.81 1.49
CA PRO A 42 -12.03 -13.56 0.78
C PRO A 42 -10.95 -12.79 1.54
N GLY A 43 -9.69 -13.19 1.38
CA GLY A 43 -8.57 -12.59 2.10
C GLY A 43 -7.20 -12.92 1.52
N SER A 44 -7.14 -13.55 0.35
CA SER A 44 -5.88 -13.97 -0.27
C SER A 44 -5.89 -13.84 -1.78
N MET A 45 -6.52 -12.78 -2.30
CA MET A 45 -6.05 -12.28 -3.59
C MET A 45 -4.68 -11.68 -3.32
N PRO A 46 -3.61 -12.09 -4.05
CA PRO A 46 -2.36 -11.37 -3.97
C PRO A 46 -2.68 -9.91 -4.25
N ILE A 47 -2.49 -9.04 -3.25
CA ILE A 47 -2.55 -7.60 -3.47
C ILE A 47 -1.43 -7.34 -4.47
N GLY A 48 -1.83 -7.21 -5.74
CA GLY A 48 -0.94 -6.84 -6.81
C GLY A 48 -0.24 -5.53 -6.46
N PRO A 49 0.83 -5.18 -7.17
CA PRO A 49 1.53 -3.91 -6.94
C PRO A 49 0.58 -2.69 -7.02
N LEU A 50 -0.53 -2.82 -7.75
CA LEU A 50 -1.65 -1.87 -7.79
C LEU A 50 -2.95 -2.54 -7.34
N ASP A 51 -3.73 -1.81 -6.55
CA ASP A 51 -5.10 -2.19 -6.20
C ASP A 51 -6.02 -1.97 -7.41
N ALA A 52 -6.63 -3.05 -7.89
CA ALA A 52 -7.47 -3.03 -9.09
C ALA A 52 -8.74 -2.18 -8.93
N ILE A 53 -9.29 -2.05 -7.71
CA ILE A 53 -10.50 -1.27 -7.47
C ILE A 53 -10.17 0.22 -7.51
N VAL A 54 -9.11 0.64 -6.83
CA VAL A 54 -8.66 2.05 -6.83
C VAL A 54 -8.23 2.46 -8.23
N PHE A 55 -7.37 1.66 -8.86
CA PHE A 55 -6.86 1.96 -10.19
C PHE A 55 -7.97 1.95 -11.26
N GLY A 56 -8.91 1.00 -11.18
CA GLY A 56 -10.04 0.92 -12.11
C GLY A 56 -10.94 2.16 -12.07
N ARG A 57 -11.05 2.86 -10.92
CA ARG A 57 -11.77 4.15 -10.84
C ARG A 57 -11.04 5.26 -11.59
N LEU A 58 -9.71 5.28 -11.58
CA LEU A 58 -8.92 6.24 -12.35
C LEU A 58 -9.07 5.98 -13.85
N VAL A 59 -9.02 4.71 -14.27
CA VAL A 59 -9.26 4.31 -15.67
C VAL A 59 -10.66 4.74 -16.13
N ALA A 60 -11.68 4.61 -15.29
CA ALA A 60 -13.03 5.04 -15.64
C ALA A 60 -13.17 6.56 -15.90
N LEU A 61 -12.28 7.39 -15.35
CA LEU A 61 -12.29 8.84 -15.57
C LEU A 61 -11.75 9.23 -16.96
N GLU A 62 -10.92 8.38 -17.58
CA GLU A 62 -10.31 8.63 -18.89
C GLU A 62 -11.38 8.90 -19.98
N SER A 63 -12.52 8.20 -19.92
CA SER A 63 -13.63 8.42 -20.87
C SER A 63 -14.21 9.83 -20.83
N GLY A 64 -14.13 10.51 -19.68
CA GLY A 64 -14.59 11.89 -19.51
C GLY A 64 -13.51 12.95 -19.73
N ALA A 65 -12.24 12.54 -19.75
CA ALA A 65 -11.08 13.41 -19.91
C ALA A 65 -9.93 12.65 -20.58
N PRO A 66 -9.93 12.53 -21.92
CA PRO A 66 -8.85 11.84 -22.64
C PRO A 66 -7.49 12.45 -22.35
N GLY A 67 -6.49 11.61 -22.07
CA GLY A 67 -5.14 12.00 -21.68
C GLY A 67 -4.93 12.18 -20.18
N PHE A 68 -6.00 12.23 -19.37
CA PHE A 68 -5.91 12.41 -17.92
C PHE A 68 -5.08 11.32 -17.26
N LEU A 69 -5.33 10.05 -17.61
CA LEU A 69 -4.63 8.93 -17.01
C LEU A 69 -3.14 8.98 -17.34
N ALA A 70 -2.79 9.27 -18.59
CA ALA A 70 -1.39 9.36 -19.02
C ALA A 70 -0.62 10.46 -18.26
N GLU A 71 -1.22 11.66 -18.14
CA GLU A 71 -0.65 12.77 -17.38
C GLU A 71 -0.51 12.45 -15.88
N LEU A 72 -1.55 11.87 -15.28
CA LEU A 72 -1.54 11.46 -13.87
C LEU A 72 -0.44 10.44 -13.59
N LEU A 73 -0.27 9.44 -14.46
CA LEU A 73 0.75 8.40 -14.29
C LEU A 73 2.17 8.96 -14.47
N ALA A 74 2.38 9.87 -15.43
CA ALA A 74 3.68 10.51 -15.62
C ALA A 74 4.08 11.38 -14.41
N GLU A 75 3.14 12.17 -13.87
CA GLU A 75 3.36 12.97 -12.66
C GLU A 75 3.60 12.08 -11.43
N PHE A 76 2.84 10.99 -11.31
CA PHE A 76 3.02 10.00 -10.26
C PHE A 76 4.42 9.38 -10.29
N GLU A 77 4.86 8.89 -11.45
CA GLU A 77 6.18 8.25 -11.65
C GLU A 77 7.33 9.18 -11.29
N SER A 78 7.35 10.37 -11.90
CA SER A 78 8.37 11.40 -11.64
C SER A 78 8.42 11.75 -10.15
N GLY A 79 7.24 11.96 -9.54
CA GLY A 79 7.17 12.30 -8.14
C GLY A 79 7.67 11.16 -7.23
N VAL A 80 7.36 9.90 -7.53
CA VAL A 80 7.81 8.76 -6.71
C VAL A 80 9.33 8.66 -6.74
N ASP A 81 9.95 8.78 -7.91
CA ASP A 81 11.42 8.75 -8.05
C ASP A 81 12.10 9.88 -7.25
N GLN A 82 11.54 11.08 -7.29
CA GLN A 82 12.02 12.21 -6.49
C GLN A 82 11.91 11.94 -4.98
N ARG A 83 10.77 11.40 -4.53
CA ARG A 83 10.54 11.10 -3.11
C ARG A 83 11.40 9.95 -2.59
N LEU A 84 11.64 8.91 -3.40
CA LEU A 84 12.58 7.84 -3.06
C LEU A 84 14.01 8.39 -2.92
N THR A 85 14.40 9.31 -3.80
CA THR A 85 15.70 9.99 -3.69
C THR A 85 15.79 10.81 -2.41
N ALA A 86 14.77 11.62 -2.11
CA ALA A 86 14.71 12.39 -0.86
C ALA A 86 14.77 11.50 0.40
N LEU A 87 14.11 10.34 0.40
CA LEU A 87 14.19 9.36 1.49
C LEU A 87 15.62 8.83 1.67
N ARG A 88 16.31 8.46 0.59
CA ARG A 88 17.72 8.02 0.66
C ARG A 88 18.61 9.11 1.23
N ASP A 89 18.40 10.35 0.80
CA ASP A 89 19.23 11.49 1.21
C ASP A 89 19.02 11.82 2.68
N ALA A 90 17.77 11.83 3.13
CA ALA A 90 17.41 11.97 4.54
C ALA A 90 18.01 10.86 5.41
N LEU A 91 18.07 9.61 4.93
CA LEU A 91 18.75 8.50 5.63
C LEU A 91 20.27 8.68 5.74
N ARG A 92 20.91 9.26 4.72
CA ARG A 92 22.36 9.54 4.76
C ARG A 92 22.66 10.68 5.73
N ALA A 93 21.85 11.74 5.68
CA ALA A 93 21.98 12.89 6.57
C ALA A 93 21.47 12.65 8.02
N SER A 94 20.83 11.50 8.28
CA SER A 94 20.11 11.22 9.53
C SER A 94 19.06 12.29 9.90
N ASN A 95 18.48 12.94 8.89
CA ASN A 95 17.44 13.95 9.06
C ASN A 95 16.06 13.27 9.13
N LEU A 96 15.54 13.10 10.35
CA LEU A 96 14.26 12.40 10.57
C LEU A 96 13.05 13.21 10.13
N GLU A 97 13.13 14.54 10.18
CA GLU A 97 12.04 15.42 9.74
C GLU A 97 11.88 15.36 8.22
N ALA A 98 12.99 15.50 7.48
CA ALA A 98 12.98 15.35 6.03
C ALA A 98 12.54 13.94 5.59
N LEU A 99 12.92 12.91 6.34
CA LEU A 99 12.48 11.54 6.09
C LEU A 99 10.95 11.42 6.27
N ALA A 100 10.41 11.93 7.36
CA ALA A 100 8.98 11.88 7.64
C ALA A 100 8.17 12.67 6.61
N PHE A 101 8.67 13.84 6.20
CA PHE A 101 8.04 14.65 5.14
C PHE A 101 8.02 13.92 3.79
N ALA A 102 9.15 13.36 3.36
CA ALA A 102 9.20 12.60 2.11
C ALA A 102 8.31 11.35 2.16
N ALA A 103 8.24 10.67 3.31
CA ALA A 103 7.35 9.54 3.53
C ALA A 103 5.86 9.95 3.47
N HIS A 104 5.49 11.07 4.10
CA HIS A 104 4.14 11.63 4.06
C HIS A 104 3.66 11.88 2.63
N SER A 105 4.47 12.60 1.85
CA SER A 105 4.14 12.91 0.45
C SER A 105 4.06 11.65 -0.41
N LEU A 106 4.94 10.67 -0.17
CA LEU A 106 4.92 9.40 -0.90
C LEU A 106 3.66 8.60 -0.58
N ARG A 107 3.27 8.54 0.70
CA ARG A 107 2.06 7.85 1.16
C ARG A 107 0.81 8.39 0.48
N GLY A 108 0.64 9.71 0.44
CA GLY A 108 -0.51 10.36 -0.21
C GLY A 108 -0.59 10.02 -1.70
N SER A 109 0.53 10.17 -2.41
CA SER A 109 0.61 9.89 -3.85
C SER A 109 0.33 8.42 -4.18
N CYS A 110 0.93 7.49 -3.45
CA CYS A 110 0.68 6.05 -3.62
C CYS A 110 -0.77 5.66 -3.30
N GLY A 111 -1.39 6.31 -2.32
CA GLY A 111 -2.80 6.10 -1.98
C GLY A 111 -3.76 6.47 -3.11
N THR A 112 -3.48 7.57 -3.83
CA THR A 112 -4.31 8.02 -4.96
C THR A 112 -4.35 7.02 -6.12
N VAL A 113 -3.20 6.41 -6.44
CA VAL A 113 -3.07 5.49 -7.60
C VAL A 113 -3.36 4.03 -7.23
N GLY A 114 -3.45 3.72 -5.93
CA GLY A 114 -3.68 2.35 -5.46
C GLY A 114 -2.41 1.53 -5.28
N ALA A 115 -1.23 2.16 -5.20
CA ALA A 115 0.03 1.52 -4.80
C ALA A 115 0.06 1.30 -3.26
N LEU A 116 -0.90 0.52 -2.76
CA LEU A 116 -1.25 0.47 -1.33
C LEU A 116 -0.12 -0.11 -0.46
N ARG A 117 0.68 -1.04 -0.99
CA ARG A 117 1.86 -1.56 -0.30
C ARG A 117 2.90 -0.47 -0.04
N MET A 118 3.18 0.36 -1.05
CA MET A 118 4.08 1.49 -0.90
C MET A 118 3.53 2.52 0.10
N ALA A 119 2.22 2.78 0.07
CA ALA A 119 1.58 3.67 1.05
C ALA A 119 1.75 3.16 2.50
N ALA A 120 1.63 1.85 2.73
CA ALA A 120 1.81 1.24 4.05
C ALA A 120 3.28 1.29 4.53
N LEU A 121 4.24 1.06 3.64
CA LEU A 121 5.67 1.19 3.94
C LEU A 121 6.05 2.64 4.27
N ALA A 122 5.53 3.59 3.49
CA ALA A 122 5.72 5.02 3.74
C ALA A 122 5.09 5.44 5.08
N ASN A 123 3.89 4.95 5.41
CA ASN A 123 3.26 5.17 6.72
C ASN A 123 4.13 4.66 7.88
N SER A 124 4.80 3.51 7.69
CA SER A 124 5.71 2.95 8.69
C SER A 124 6.96 3.81 8.90
N LEU A 125 7.47 4.46 7.84
CA LEU A 125 8.55 5.44 7.94
C LEU A 125 8.11 6.74 8.62
N GLU A 126 6.90 7.22 8.31
CA GLU A 126 6.33 8.48 8.83
C GLU A 126 6.00 8.38 10.34
N TYR A 127 5.27 7.34 10.75
CA TYR A 127 4.70 7.24 12.11
C TYR A 127 5.26 6.09 12.96
N GLY A 128 5.88 5.09 12.34
CA GLY A 128 6.29 3.85 13.02
C GLY A 128 7.49 3.96 13.95
N LYS A 129 8.14 5.14 14.03
CA LYS A 129 9.38 5.40 14.78
C LYS A 129 10.44 4.28 14.65
N PRO A 130 10.70 3.74 13.43
CA PRO A 130 11.65 2.64 13.23
C PRO A 130 13.08 3.02 13.63
N THR A 131 13.88 2.05 14.04
CA THR A 131 15.34 2.20 14.21
C THR A 131 16.04 2.53 12.89
N ARG A 132 17.30 3.00 12.94
CA ARG A 132 18.07 3.33 11.73
C ARG A 132 18.19 2.15 10.75
N THR A 133 18.35 0.94 11.27
CA THR A 133 18.43 -0.29 10.46
C THR A 133 17.08 -0.60 9.81
N GLN A 134 15.99 -0.52 10.57
CA GLN A 134 14.63 -0.72 10.05
C GLN A 134 14.28 0.32 8.98
N ARG A 135 14.65 1.59 9.18
CA ARG A 135 14.44 2.65 8.17
C ARG A 135 15.11 2.33 6.83
N ARG A 136 16.36 1.85 6.88
CA ARG A 136 17.09 1.45 5.66
C ARG A 136 16.41 0.28 4.96
N ALA A 137 15.95 -0.71 5.73
CA ALA A 137 15.20 -1.84 5.20
C ALA A 137 13.87 -1.40 4.56
N LEU A 138 13.11 -0.53 5.22
CA LEU A 138 11.85 0.00 4.69
C LEU A 138 12.04 0.80 3.40
N VAL A 139 13.10 1.61 3.29
CA VAL A 139 13.41 2.31 2.04
C VAL A 139 13.79 1.33 0.91
N GLY A 140 14.59 0.29 1.20
CA GLY A 140 14.87 -0.76 0.20
C GLY A 140 13.62 -1.55 -0.24
N GLN A 141 12.67 -1.77 0.68
CA GLN A 141 11.38 -2.37 0.35
C GLN A 141 10.53 -1.45 -0.54
N LEU A 142 10.52 -0.13 -0.26
CA LEU A 142 9.84 0.85 -1.12
C LEU A 142 10.39 0.85 -2.55
N GLU A 143 11.71 0.74 -2.72
CA GLU A 143 12.34 0.67 -4.05
C GLU A 143 11.97 -0.61 -4.81
N THR A 144 11.91 -1.73 -4.09
CA THR A 144 11.52 -3.02 -4.67
C THR A 144 10.06 -3.00 -5.11
N GLU A 145 9.16 -2.53 -4.23
CA GLU A 145 7.75 -2.37 -4.55
C GLU A 145 7.55 -1.34 -5.67
N TRP A 146 8.36 -0.28 -5.74
CA TRP A 146 8.29 0.68 -6.84
C TRP A 146 8.62 0.04 -8.20
N ALA A 147 9.62 -0.84 -8.26
CA ALA A 147 9.91 -1.59 -9.48
C ALA A 147 8.72 -2.45 -9.93
N ALA A 148 8.03 -3.10 -8.97
CA ALA A 148 6.83 -3.88 -9.26
C ALA A 148 5.66 -3.01 -9.75
N VAL A 149 5.45 -1.83 -9.14
CA VAL A 149 4.43 -0.87 -9.57
C VAL A 149 4.69 -0.37 -10.98
N ARG A 150 5.93 0.03 -11.31
CA ARG A 150 6.28 0.46 -12.68
C ARG A 150 5.99 -0.62 -13.71
N SER A 151 6.39 -1.87 -13.43
CA SER A 151 6.09 -2.99 -14.32
C SER A 151 4.59 -3.16 -14.56
N ALA A 152 3.76 -3.01 -13.52
CA ALA A 152 2.32 -3.10 -13.66
C ALA A 152 1.71 -1.92 -14.43
N LEU A 153 2.24 -0.70 -14.26
CA LEU A 153 1.81 0.47 -15.05
C LEU A 153 2.15 0.30 -16.53
N ASP A 154 3.34 -0.23 -16.84
CA ASP A 154 3.76 -0.51 -18.22
C ASP A 154 2.90 -1.59 -18.86
N GLU A 155 2.54 -2.63 -18.10
CA GLU A 155 1.59 -3.66 -18.57
C GLU A 155 0.22 -3.05 -18.90
N VAL A 156 -0.29 -2.14 -18.08
CA VAL A 156 -1.55 -1.44 -18.35
C VAL A 156 -1.45 -0.63 -19.65
N ARG A 157 -0.38 0.18 -19.80
CA ARG A 157 -0.16 1.01 -21.01
C ARG A 157 -0.01 0.18 -22.29
N SER A 158 0.51 -1.04 -22.18
CA SER A 158 0.69 -1.94 -23.33
C SER A 158 -0.59 -2.64 -23.80
N ARG A 159 -1.66 -2.57 -23.00
CA ARG A 159 -2.95 -3.23 -23.28
C ARG A 159 -3.97 -2.31 -23.96
N ASP A 160 -3.73 -1.00 -23.95
CA ASP A 160 -4.48 0.02 -24.70
C ASP A 160 -3.86 0.25 -26.09
#